data_AF-A0AAV1ILC9-F1
#
_entry.id   AF-A0AAV1ILC9-F1
#
_cell.length_a   1.000
_cell.length_b   1.000
_cell.length_c   1.000
_cell.angle_alpha   90.00
_cell.angle_beta   90.00
_cell.angle_gamma   90.00
#
_symmetry.space_group_name_H-M   'P 1'
#
loop_
_entity.id
_entity.type
_entity.pdbx_description
1 polymer ?
#
loop_
_entity_poly.entity_id
_entity_poly.type
_entity_poly.pdbx_seq_one_letter_code
_entity_poly.pdbx_strand_id
1 'polypeptide(L)'
;MESAEARRARLKALRDAAAGAEDVGTPSTAPDEPVLKFRNYAVKDQKNIKHDTVEAAQAPEFAAPVVEPSVVQEVQGEGEAIINVAPKKANWDLRRDVAKKLEKLERRTQRALVAIMQEQQKHMLEKEEGQAA
;
A
#
# COMPACT_ATOMS: atom_id res chain seq x y z
N MET A 1 5.88 -26.13 -19.54
CA MET A 1 4.73 -25.21 -19.52
C MET A 1 3.49 -26.05 -19.73
N GLU A 2 2.68 -26.29 -18.71
CA GLU A 2 1.41 -27.02 -18.87
C GLU A 2 0.48 -26.19 -19.77
N SER A 3 -0.16 -26.82 -20.75
CA SER A 3 -1.17 -26.16 -21.60
C SER A 3 -2.41 -25.82 -20.78
N ALA A 4 -3.14 -24.76 -21.17
CA ALA A 4 -4.33 -24.30 -20.44
C ALA A 4 -5.41 -25.40 -20.27
N GLU A 5 -5.47 -26.32 -21.22
CA GLU A 5 -6.37 -27.46 -21.23
C GLU A 5 -5.98 -28.52 -20.19
N ALA A 6 -4.68 -28.80 -20.04
CA ALA A 6 -4.16 -29.74 -19.05
C ALA A 6 -4.46 -29.25 -17.61
N ARG A 7 -4.31 -27.94 -17.36
CA ARG A 7 -4.66 -27.33 -16.06
C ARG A 7 -6.17 -27.40 -15.79
N ARG A 8 -7.00 -27.14 -16.81
CA ARG A 8 -8.47 -27.24 -16.68
C ARG A 8 -8.93 -28.66 -16.39
N ALA A 9 -8.37 -29.66 -17.08
CA ALA A 9 -8.69 -31.06 -16.84
C ALA A 9 -8.29 -31.52 -15.43
N ARG A 10 -7.10 -31.12 -14.98
CA ARG A 10 -6.61 -31.42 -13.62
C ARG A 10 -7.47 -30.81 -12.52
N LEU A 11 -7.88 -29.55 -12.69
CA LEU A 11 -8.76 -28.87 -11.73
C LEU A 11 -10.17 -29.48 -11.71
N LYS A 12 -10.67 -29.91 -12.87
CA LYS A 12 -11.96 -30.61 -12.96
C LYS A 12 -11.93 -31.95 -12.22
N ALA A 13 -10.88 -32.74 -12.43
CA ALA A 13 -10.70 -34.02 -11.73
C ALA A 13 -10.58 -33.86 -10.21
N LEU A 14 -9.89 -32.82 -9.72
CA LEU A 14 -9.82 -32.50 -8.29
C LEU A 14 -11.19 -32.11 -7.71
N ARG A 15 -11.99 -31.36 -8.46
CA ARG A 15 -13.34 -30.94 -8.03
C ARG A 15 -14.30 -32.11 -7.99
N ASP A 16 -14.24 -33.01 -8.97
CA ASP A 16 -15.09 -34.20 -9.02
C ASP A 16 -14.69 -35.21 -7.91
N ALA A 17 -13.40 -35.33 -7.60
CA ALA A 17 -12.91 -36.14 -6.47
C ALA A 17 -13.33 -35.57 -5.11
N ALA A 18 -13.34 -34.24 -4.95
CA ALA A 18 -13.82 -33.59 -3.74
C ALA A 18 -15.34 -33.73 -3.58
N ALA A 19 -16.10 -33.67 -4.68
CA ALA A 19 -17.56 -33.87 -4.66
C ALA A 19 -17.98 -35.31 -4.32
N GLY A 20 -17.11 -36.30 -4.57
CA GLY A 20 -17.33 -37.70 -4.18
C GLY A 20 -16.94 -38.03 -2.73
N ALA A 21 -16.39 -37.08 -1.97
CA ALA A 21 -15.90 -37.28 -0.61
C ALA A 21 -16.86 -36.77 0.49
N GLU A 22 -18.12 -36.50 0.15
CA GLU A 22 -19.17 -36.11 1.08
C GLU A 22 -19.97 -37.35 1.54
N ASP A 23 -19.39 -38.18 2.42
CA ASP A 23 -20.11 -38.96 3.45
C ASP A 23 -19.14 -39.73 4.37
N VAL A 24 -18.33 -39.04 5.19
CA VAL A 24 -17.80 -39.63 6.43
C VAL A 24 -17.73 -38.55 7.51
N GLY A 25 -18.66 -38.66 8.48
CA GLY A 25 -18.77 -37.78 9.62
C GLY A 25 -17.54 -37.79 10.53
N THR A 26 -17.25 -36.62 11.10
CA THR A 26 -16.39 -36.46 12.29
C THR A 26 -17.15 -35.58 13.29
N PRO A 27 -17.25 -35.96 14.58
CA PRO A 27 -18.15 -35.33 15.53
C PRO A 27 -17.52 -34.06 16.12
N SER A 28 -18.24 -32.93 16.04
CA SER A 28 -17.87 -31.69 16.74
C SER A 28 -18.81 -31.46 17.91
N THR A 29 -18.25 -31.50 19.12
CA THR A 29 -18.88 -31.11 20.38
C THR A 29 -18.50 -29.65 20.69
N ALA A 30 -19.52 -28.84 21.05
CA ALA A 30 -19.50 -27.48 21.63
C ALA A 30 -19.49 -26.28 20.64
N PRO A 31 -19.96 -25.08 21.08
CA PRO A 31 -21.32 -24.73 21.52
C PRO A 31 -21.95 -23.60 20.65
N ASP A 32 -23.28 -23.55 20.63
CA ASP A 32 -24.18 -22.53 20.04
C ASP A 32 -23.56 -21.33 19.29
N GLU A 33 -23.37 -21.48 17.98
CA GLU A 33 -23.29 -20.34 17.05
C GLU A 33 -24.70 -20.03 16.51
N PRO A 34 -25.14 -18.75 16.43
CA PRO A 34 -26.50 -18.43 16.03
C PRO A 34 -26.73 -18.79 14.56
N VAL A 35 -27.52 -19.84 14.34
CA VAL A 35 -27.95 -20.29 13.01
C VAL A 35 -28.85 -19.23 12.38
N LEU A 36 -28.31 -18.47 11.44
CA LEU A 36 -29.07 -17.48 10.67
C LEU A 36 -30.07 -18.19 9.74
N LYS A 37 -31.32 -18.31 10.20
CA LYS A 37 -32.42 -18.88 9.41
C LYS A 37 -33.04 -17.78 8.56
N PHE A 38 -32.61 -17.69 7.29
CA PHE A 38 -33.34 -16.91 6.30
C PHE A 38 -34.72 -17.53 6.13
N ARG A 39 -35.76 -16.79 6.51
CA ARG A 39 -37.12 -17.14 6.11
C ARG A 39 -37.17 -16.95 4.60
N ASN A 40 -37.33 -18.03 3.86
CA ASN A 40 -37.56 -17.94 2.43
C ASN A 40 -38.98 -17.37 2.25
N TYR A 41 -39.08 -16.06 2.14
CA TYR A 41 -40.35 -15.39 1.87
C TYR A 41 -40.67 -15.63 0.40
N ALA A 42 -41.53 -16.61 0.13
CA ALA A 42 -42.23 -16.66 -1.14
C ALA A 42 -43.01 -15.35 -1.25
N VAL A 43 -42.60 -14.50 -2.18
CA VAL A 43 -43.26 -13.25 -2.46
C VAL A 43 -44.71 -13.56 -2.84
N LYS A 44 -45.64 -13.20 -1.96
CA LYS A 44 -47.07 -13.58 -2.10
C LYS A 44 -47.70 -13.02 -3.37
N ASP A 45 -47.12 -11.95 -3.91
CA ASP A 45 -47.73 -11.17 -4.97
C ASP A 45 -46.84 -11.11 -6.23
N GLN A 46 -46.59 -12.29 -6.82
CA GLN A 46 -45.84 -12.41 -8.08
C GLN A 46 -46.54 -11.74 -9.27
N LYS A 47 -47.85 -11.47 -9.18
CA LYS A 47 -48.65 -10.90 -10.28
C LYS A 47 -48.46 -9.39 -10.45
N ASN A 48 -48.21 -8.68 -9.36
CA ASN A 48 -48.09 -7.21 -9.35
C ASN A 48 -46.63 -6.74 -9.40
N ILE A 49 -45.68 -7.62 -9.09
CA ILE A 49 -44.25 -7.30 -9.09
C ILE A 49 -43.70 -7.51 -10.49
N LYS A 50 -43.91 -6.50 -11.33
CA LYS A 50 -43.26 -6.40 -12.63
C LYS A 50 -41.80 -6.10 -12.38
N HIS A 51 -40.93 -7.02 -12.78
CA HIS A 51 -39.50 -6.75 -12.81
C HIS A 51 -39.30 -5.88 -14.05
N ASP A 52 -39.02 -4.59 -13.85
CA ASP A 52 -38.67 -3.72 -14.97
C ASP A 52 -37.33 -4.18 -15.54
N THR A 53 -37.40 -5.00 -16.58
CA THR A 53 -36.23 -5.43 -17.34
C THR A 53 -35.80 -4.26 -18.21
N VAL A 54 -34.84 -3.49 -17.71
CA VAL A 54 -34.18 -2.46 -18.50
C VAL A 54 -33.33 -3.15 -19.58
N GLU A 55 -33.40 -2.67 -20.81
CA GLU A 55 -32.56 -3.17 -21.89
C GLU A 55 -31.07 -2.97 -21.54
N ALA A 56 -30.25 -3.97 -21.83
CA ALA A 56 -28.82 -3.88 -21.61
C ALA A 56 -28.27 -2.73 -22.46
N ALA A 57 -27.64 -1.74 -21.81
CA ALA A 57 -27.04 -0.62 -22.51
C ALA A 57 -26.00 -1.14 -23.52
N GLN A 58 -26.21 -0.84 -24.80
CA GLN A 58 -25.25 -1.18 -25.84
C GLN A 58 -24.06 -0.24 -25.71
N ALA A 59 -22.92 -0.77 -25.27
CA ALA A 59 -21.68 -0.01 -25.23
C ALA A 59 -21.35 0.48 -26.66
N PRO A 60 -20.93 1.74 -26.83
CA PRO A 60 -20.50 2.23 -28.13
C PRO A 60 -19.30 1.40 -28.64
N GLU A 61 -19.27 1.18 -29.95
CA GLU A 61 -18.15 0.49 -30.61
C GLU A 61 -16.87 1.30 -30.37
N PHE A 62 -15.87 0.67 -29.76
CA PHE A 62 -14.62 1.31 -29.41
C PHE A 62 -13.84 1.68 -30.68
N ALA A 63 -13.91 2.95 -31.07
CA ALA A 63 -12.99 3.53 -32.03
C ALA A 63 -11.65 3.77 -31.32
N ALA A 64 -10.59 3.09 -31.76
CA ALA A 64 -9.24 3.37 -31.28
C ALA A 64 -8.92 4.85 -31.54
N PRO A 65 -8.40 5.59 -30.54
CA PRO A 65 -8.06 7.00 -30.74
C PRO A 65 -7.00 7.10 -31.83
N VAL A 66 -7.32 7.83 -32.90
CA VAL A 66 -6.31 8.32 -33.84
C VAL A 66 -5.47 9.32 -33.06
N VAL A 67 -4.32 8.85 -32.58
CA VAL A 67 -3.34 9.70 -31.91
C VAL A 67 -2.76 10.61 -32.98
N GLU A 68 -3.28 11.83 -33.08
CA GLU A 68 -2.58 12.89 -33.80
C GLU A 68 -1.32 13.26 -32.99
N PRO A 69 -0.11 13.15 -33.57
CA PRO A 69 1.15 13.33 -32.84
C PRO A 69 1.47 14.81 -32.52
N SER A 70 0.51 15.73 -32.60
CA SER A 70 0.74 17.17 -32.52
C SER A 70 0.55 17.79 -31.13
N VAL A 71 0.02 17.07 -30.13
CA VAL A 71 -0.18 17.59 -28.76
C VAL A 71 0.91 17.11 -27.79
N VAL A 72 2.17 17.06 -28.25
CA VAL A 72 3.35 16.80 -27.39
C VAL A 72 4.07 18.10 -27.01
N GLN A 73 3.58 19.25 -27.46
CA GLN A 73 4.17 20.54 -27.11
C GLN A 73 3.32 21.22 -26.02
N GLU A 74 3.99 21.46 -24.88
CA GLU A 74 3.60 22.39 -23.82
C GLU A 74 2.62 21.90 -22.74
N VAL A 75 3.04 20.88 -21.98
CA VAL A 75 2.74 20.83 -20.55
C VAL A 75 4.05 20.68 -19.78
N GLN A 76 4.88 21.72 -19.86
CA GLN A 76 5.88 22.00 -18.84
C GLN A 76 5.16 22.65 -17.66
N GLY A 77 4.45 21.85 -16.88
CA GLY A 77 3.74 22.28 -15.68
C GLY A 77 3.97 21.24 -14.59
N GLU A 78 4.90 21.56 -13.70
CA GLU A 78 5.16 20.98 -12.38
C GLU A 78 3.98 20.13 -11.83
N GLY A 79 3.94 18.83 -12.12
CA GLY A 79 2.82 17.99 -11.68
C GLY A 79 2.96 16.49 -11.91
N GLU A 80 3.85 16.04 -12.79
CA GLU A 80 3.91 14.63 -13.21
C GLU A 80 5.21 13.94 -12.77
N ALA A 81 5.46 13.94 -11.45
CA ALA A 81 6.50 13.10 -10.84
C ALA A 81 5.91 12.12 -9.80
N ILE A 82 4.61 11.84 -9.87
CA ILE A 82 3.91 10.99 -8.90
C ILE A 82 3.80 9.53 -9.39
N ILE A 83 4.02 9.26 -10.68
CA ILE A 83 3.68 7.95 -11.28
C ILE A 83 4.80 6.91 -11.14
N ASN A 84 6.01 7.30 -10.74
CA ASN A 84 7.13 6.37 -10.49
C ASN A 84 7.70 6.49 -9.08
N VAL A 85 6.84 6.54 -8.07
CA VAL A 85 7.27 6.41 -6.67
C VAL A 85 7.54 4.93 -6.40
N ALA A 86 8.79 4.51 -6.58
CA ALA A 86 9.26 3.22 -6.04
C ALA A 86 8.81 3.08 -4.57
N PRO A 87 8.50 1.87 -4.08
CA PRO A 87 8.18 1.68 -2.68
C PRO A 87 9.31 2.25 -1.82
N LYS A 88 9.03 3.35 -1.13
CA LYS A 88 10.01 4.01 -0.27
C LYS A 88 10.47 3.04 0.81
N LYS A 89 11.72 3.19 1.25
CA LYS A 89 12.25 2.41 2.38
C LYS A 89 11.31 2.59 3.59
N ALA A 90 11.00 1.52 4.32
CA ALA A 90 10.10 1.57 5.49
C ALA A 90 10.47 2.68 6.51
N ASN A 91 11.77 2.99 6.64
CA ASN A 91 12.29 4.00 7.56
C ASN A 91 12.44 5.41 6.95
N TRP A 92 11.93 5.65 5.74
CA TRP A 92 12.03 6.94 5.06
C TRP A 92 11.42 8.07 5.90
N ASP A 93 10.24 7.82 6.44
CA ASP A 93 9.49 8.79 7.23
C ASP A 93 10.22 9.12 8.54
N LEU A 94 10.72 8.08 9.21
CA LEU A 94 11.53 8.22 10.42
C LEU A 94 12.79 9.06 10.18
N ARG A 95 13.51 8.81 9.07
CA ARG A 95 14.70 9.59 8.72
C ARG A 95 14.35 11.06 8.47
N ARG A 96 13.27 11.32 7.74
CA ARG A 96 12.81 12.68 7.44
C ARG A 96 12.44 13.45 8.71
N ASP A 97 11.70 12.81 9.61
CA ASP A 97 11.18 13.45 10.82
C ASP A 97 12.27 13.65 11.89
N VAL A 98 13.27 12.76 11.93
CA VAL A 98 14.44 12.88 12.81
C VAL A 98 15.48 13.87 12.27
N ALA A 99 15.59 14.04 10.95
CA ALA A 99 16.61 14.91 10.33
C ALA A 99 16.62 16.33 10.90
N LYS A 100 15.45 16.99 11.02
CA LYS A 100 15.35 18.35 11.56
C LYS A 100 15.80 18.47 13.02
N LYS A 101 15.63 17.40 13.81
CA LYS A 101 16.07 17.36 15.21
C LYS A 101 17.58 17.17 15.30
N LEU A 102 18.15 16.30 14.47
CA LEU A 102 19.59 16.08 14.39
C LEU A 102 20.32 17.32 13.89
N GLU A 103 19.82 18.02 12.88
CA GLU A 103 20.44 19.26 12.38
C GLU A 103 20.55 20.34 13.48
N LYS A 104 19.50 20.50 14.29
CA LYS A 104 19.51 21.43 15.43
C LYS A 104 20.52 21.01 16.50
N LEU A 105 20.61 19.71 16.77
CA LEU A 105 21.56 19.17 17.74
C LEU A 105 22.99 19.34 17.24
N GLU A 106 23.28 18.94 16.01
CA GLU A 106 24.59 19.05 15.37
C GLU A 106 25.12 20.48 15.40
N ARG A 107 24.28 21.48 15.06
CA ARG A 107 24.66 22.90 15.17
C ARG A 107 25.07 23.31 16.59
N ARG A 108 24.39 22.78 17.62
CA ARG A 108 24.75 23.07 19.03
C ARG A 108 26.03 22.34 19.43
N THR A 109 26.20 21.10 19.00
CA THR A 109 27.41 20.30 19.27
C THR A 109 28.64 20.94 18.65
N GLN A 110 28.55 21.41 17.40
CA GLN A 110 29.63 22.13 16.72
C GLN A 110 29.99 23.41 17.47
N ARG A 111 28.99 24.21 17.89
CA ARG A 111 29.21 25.41 18.70
C ARG A 111 29.89 25.11 20.04
N ALA A 112 29.42 24.07 20.74
CA ALA A 112 30.00 23.65 22.01
C ALA A 112 31.46 23.18 21.84
N LEU A 113 31.75 22.43 20.77
CA LEU A 113 33.10 21.99 20.45
C LEU A 113 34.03 23.18 20.20
N VAL A 114 33.59 24.17 19.42
CA VAL A 114 34.34 25.41 19.19
C VAL A 114 34.58 26.17 20.50
N ALA A 115 33.58 26.28 21.37
CA ALA A 115 33.72 26.95 22.67
C ALA A 115 34.76 26.24 23.56
N ILE A 116 34.71 24.91 23.65
CA ILE A 116 35.67 24.11 24.42
C ILE A 116 37.10 24.31 23.87
N MET A 117 37.27 24.32 22.54
CA MET A 117 38.58 24.58 21.93
C MET A 117 39.12 25.98 22.29
N GLN A 118 38.27 27.01 22.28
CA GLN A 118 38.66 28.36 22.66
C GLN A 118 39.05 28.48 24.13
N GLU A 119 38.30 27.85 25.03
CA GLU A 119 38.62 27.80 26.47
C GLU A 119 39.94 27.08 26.73
N GLN A 120 40.16 25.94 26.06
CA GLN A 120 41.41 25.20 26.15
C GLN A 120 42.59 26.05 25.66
N GLN A 121 42.45 26.74 24.52
CA GLN A 121 43.50 27.64 24.02
C GLN A 121 43.82 28.77 25.00
N LYS A 122 42.81 29.44 25.55
CA LYS A 122 43.01 30.51 26.54
C LYS A 122 43.72 30.02 27.79
N HIS A 123 43.29 28.89 28.34
CA HIS A 123 43.91 28.30 29.52
C HIS A 123 45.36 27.86 29.27
N MET A 124 45.69 27.43 28.06
CA MET A 124 47.09 27.15 27.70
C MET A 124 47.92 28.43 27.66
N LEU A 125 47.40 29.52 27.09
CA LEU A 125 48.08 30.82 27.07
C LEU A 125 48.28 31.40 28.48
N GLU A 126 47.27 31.35 29.34
CA GLU A 126 47.37 31.81 30.74
C GLU A 126 48.41 31.02 31.53
N LYS A 127 48.53 29.71 31.27
CA LYS A 127 49.57 28.86 31.87
C LYS A 127 50.97 29.21 31.37
N GLU A 128 51.12 29.51 30.09
CA GLU A 128 52.39 29.94 29.51
C GLU A 128 52.81 31.31 30.07
N GLU A 129 51.89 32.27 30.18
CA GLU A 129 52.13 33.58 30.78
C GLU A 129 52.50 33.49 32.27
N GLY A 130 51.81 32.64 33.03
CA GLY A 130 52.11 32.41 34.45
C GLY A 130 53.40 31.61 34.72
N GLN A 131 53.96 30.92 33.71
CA GLN A 131 55.29 30.29 33.79
C GLN A 131 56.42 31.23 33.36
N ALA A 132 56.10 32.28 32.58
CA ALA A 132 57.07 33.24 32.08
C ALA A 132 57.27 34.47 32.99
N ALA A 133 56.41 34.67 34.00
CA ALA A 133 56.50 35.70 35.03
C ALA A 133 57.14 35.17 36.33
#